data_AF-A0A1V2Q1V9-F1
#
_entry.id   AF-A0A1V2Q1V9-F1
#
_cell.length_a   1.000
_cell.length_b   1.000
_cell.length_c   1.000
_cell.angle_alpha   90.00
_cell.angle_beta   90.00
_cell.angle_gamma   90.00
#
_symmetry.space_group_name_H-M   'P 1'
#
loop_
_entity.id
_entity.type
_entity.pdbx_description
1 polymer ?
#
loop_
_entity_poly.entity_id
_entity_poly.type
_entity_poly.pdbx_seq_one_letter_code
_entity_poly.pdbx_strand_id
1 'polypeptide(L)' 'MLLLPSLAMQGGPAPEDVWRSSPLARGADPDAVTAVAAASAGYFVHSSLLPPPPELPTLRAFQAAQAVPALRWLRDRIG' A
#
# COMPACT_ATOMS: atom_id res chain seq x y z
N MET A 1 4.09 7.35 -3.26
CA MET A 1 2.76 7.03 -2.71
C MET A 1 2.43 5.53 -2.82
N LEU A 2 2.47 4.91 -4.01
CA LEU A 2 2.09 3.50 -4.22
C LEU A 2 2.85 2.48 -3.35
N LEU A 3 4.15 2.72 -3.09
CA LEU A 3 5.02 1.83 -2.32
C LEU A 3 5.12 2.21 -0.82
N LEU A 4 4.34 3.16 -0.35
CA LEU A 4 4.31 3.52 1.08
C LEU A 4 3.91 2.33 1.99
N PRO A 5 2.99 1.44 1.58
CA PRO A 5 2.73 0.20 2.34
C PRO A 5 3.97 -0.69 2.52
N SER A 6 4.89 -0.69 1.54
CA SER A 6 6.13 -1.47 1.61
C SER A 6 7.07 -0.96 2.71
N LEU A 7 7.13 0.37 2.92
CA LEU A 7 7.91 0.96 4.00
C LEU A 7 7.34 0.59 5.38
N ALA A 8 6.03 0.70 5.54
CA ALA A 8 5.35 0.32 6.78
C ALA A 8 5.50 -1.18 7.09
N MET A 9 5.42 -2.04 6.07
CA MET A 9 5.68 -3.48 6.21
C MET A 9 7.10 -3.76 6.73
N GLN A 10 8.10 -2.97 6.35
CA GLN A 10 9.49 -3.11 6.81
C GLN A 10 9.75 -2.50 8.20
N GLY A 11 8.70 -2.12 8.93
CA GLY A 11 8.81 -1.48 10.25
C GLY A 11 8.98 0.04 10.19
N GLY A 12 8.81 0.64 9.02
CA GLY A 12 8.79 2.09 8.86
C GLY A 12 7.48 2.75 9.33
N PRO A 13 7.38 4.08 9.20
CA PRO A 13 6.20 4.83 9.62
C PRO A 13 4.94 4.46 8.83
N ALA A 14 3.76 4.83 9.35
CA ALA A 14 2.50 4.59 8.67
C ALA A 14 2.45 5.32 7.31
N PRO A 15 1.84 4.72 6.26
CA PRO A 15 1.81 5.31 4.92
C PRO A 15 1.27 6.75 4.89
N GLU A 16 0.23 7.01 5.68
CA GLU A 16 -0.40 8.33 5.75
C GLU A 16 0.53 9.39 6.35
N ASP A 17 1.35 9.06 7.34
CA ASP A 17 2.29 10.02 7.95
C ASP A 17 3.42 10.39 6.98
N VAL A 18 3.90 9.40 6.22
CA VAL A 18 4.88 9.64 5.16
C VAL A 18 4.27 10.43 4.00
N TRP A 19 3.00 10.16 3.66
CA TRP A 19 2.28 10.94 2.67
C TRP A 19 2.15 12.40 3.09
N ARG A 20 1.62 12.67 4.29
CA ARG A 20 1.40 14.04 4.79
C ARG A 20 2.68 14.86 4.93
N SER A 21 3.82 14.23 5.23
CA SER A 21 5.12 14.90 5.30
C SER A 21 5.76 15.14 3.93
N SER A 22 5.22 14.56 2.85
CA SER A 22 5.76 14.71 1.51
C SER A 22 5.35 16.04 0.86
N PRO A 23 6.26 16.73 0.14
CA PRO A 23 5.92 17.83 -0.75
C PRO A 23 4.80 17.51 -1.74
N LEU A 24 4.69 16.24 -2.17
CA LEU A 24 3.71 15.78 -3.13
C LEU A 24 2.27 15.76 -2.60
N ALA A 25 2.09 15.76 -1.27
CA ALA A 25 0.76 15.86 -0.67
C ALA A 25 0.19 17.27 -0.75
N ARG A 26 1.02 18.30 -0.97
CA ARG A 26 0.54 19.68 -1.04
C ARG A 26 -0.31 19.90 -2.28
N GLY A 27 -1.58 20.21 -2.06
CA GLY A 27 -2.55 20.47 -3.14
C GLY A 27 -3.01 19.21 -3.89
N ALA A 28 -2.64 18.01 -3.42
CA ALA A 28 -3.16 16.79 -3.98
C ALA A 28 -4.65 16.65 -3.63
N ASP A 29 -5.45 16.24 -4.61
CA ASP A 29 -6.85 15.89 -4.40
C ASP A 29 -6.95 14.69 -3.43
N PRO A 30 -7.60 14.86 -2.25
CA PRO A 30 -7.77 13.78 -1.29
C PRO A 30 -8.42 12.53 -1.88
N ASP A 31 -9.38 12.68 -2.79
CA ASP A 31 -10.11 11.55 -3.36
C ASP A 31 -9.23 10.78 -4.35
N ALA A 32 -8.43 11.48 -5.16
CA ALA A 32 -7.44 10.84 -6.03
C ALA A 32 -6.42 10.02 -5.24
N VAL A 33 -5.97 10.55 -4.09
CA VAL A 33 -5.06 9.82 -3.19
C VAL A 33 -5.78 8.61 -2.58
N THR A 34 -7.05 8.72 -2.20
CA THR A 34 -7.83 7.58 -1.70
C THR A 34 -7.99 6.51 -2.79
N ALA A 35 -8.24 6.91 -4.03
CA ALA A 35 -8.35 6.00 -5.17
C ALA A 35 -7.05 5.24 -5.43
N VAL A 36 -5.89 5.90 -5.34
CA VAL A 36 -4.58 5.24 -5.47
C VAL A 36 -4.31 4.30 -4.28
N ALA A 37 -4.70 4.67 -3.06
CA ALA A 37 -4.61 3.79 -1.91
C ALA A 37 -5.46 2.52 -2.13
N ALA A 38 -6.69 2.68 -2.63
CA ALA A 38 -7.59 1.58 -2.96
C ALA A 38 -7.01 0.66 -4.05
N ALA A 39 -6.49 1.25 -5.13
CA ALA A 39 -5.83 0.51 -6.20
C ALA A 39 -4.62 -0.28 -5.68
N SER A 40 -3.80 0.33 -4.80
CA SER A 40 -2.63 -0.34 -4.21
C SER A 40 -3.04 -1.53 -3.32
N ALA A 41 -4.07 -1.35 -2.49
CA ALA A 41 -4.59 -2.39 -1.62
C ALA A 41 -5.16 -3.55 -2.46
N GLY A 42 -6.00 -3.25 -3.46
CA GLY A 42 -6.54 -4.24 -4.38
C GLY A 42 -5.45 -5.00 -5.12
N TYR A 43 -4.44 -4.30 -5.64
CA TYR A 43 -3.31 -4.91 -6.33
C TYR A 43 -2.54 -5.89 -5.42
N PHE A 44 -2.16 -5.49 -4.21
CA PHE A 44 -1.38 -6.36 -3.32
C PHE A 44 -2.19 -7.56 -2.82
N VAL A 45 -3.46 -7.35 -2.44
CA VAL A 45 -4.37 -8.43 -2.05
C VAL A 45 -4.51 -9.43 -3.20
N HIS A 46 -4.91 -8.96 -4.39
CA HIS A 46 -5.12 -9.83 -5.54
C HIS A 46 -3.84 -10.58 -5.92
N SER A 47 -2.72 -9.86 -6.05
CA SER A 47 -1.44 -10.45 -6.44
C SER A 47 -0.97 -11.50 -5.44
N SER A 48 -1.21 -11.30 -4.15
CA SER A 48 -0.81 -12.26 -3.11
C SER A 48 -1.54 -13.60 -3.19
N LEU A 49 -2.72 -13.64 -3.82
CA LEU A 49 -3.54 -14.84 -3.97
C LEU A 49 -3.20 -15.65 -5.23
N LEU A 50 -2.37 -15.10 -6.12
CA LEU A 50 -1.93 -15.78 -7.33
C LEU A 50 -0.84 -16.83 -7.02
N PRO A 51 -0.67 -17.86 -7.86
CA PRO A 51 0.44 -18.82 -7.72
C PRO A 51 1.79 -18.10 -7.67
N PRO A 52 2.73 -18.52 -6.81
CA PRO A 52 4.07 -17.94 -6.79
C PRO A 52 4.81 -18.24 -8.11
N PRO A 53 5.45 -17.25 -8.72
CA PRO A 53 6.32 -17.51 -9.87
C PRO A 53 7.51 -18.38 -9.43
N PRO A 54 7.94 -19.37 -10.24
CA PRO A 54 9.03 -20.29 -9.88
C PRO A 54 10.32 -19.59 -9.48
N GLU A 55 10.64 -18.46 -10.12
CA GLU A 55 11.87 -17.70 -9.93
C GLU A 55 11.85 -16.86 -8.64
N LEU A 56 10.66 -16.57 -8.08
CA LEU A 56 10.48 -15.74 -6.88
C LEU A 56 9.44 -16.37 -5.94
N PRO A 57 9.76 -17.49 -5.28
CA PRO A 57 8.80 -18.24 -4.47
C PRO A 57 8.25 -17.46 -3.26
N THR A 58 8.99 -16.45 -2.78
CA THR A 58 8.60 -15.62 -1.62
C THR A 58 7.74 -14.40 -2.01
N LEU A 59 7.56 -14.12 -3.30
CA LEU A 59 6.89 -12.90 -3.77
C LEU A 59 5.47 -12.75 -3.22
N ARG A 60 4.72 -13.85 -3.11
CA ARG A 60 3.32 -13.82 -2.67
C ARG A 60 3.20 -13.49 -1.19
N ALA A 61 4.06 -14.08 -0.35
CA ALA A 61 4.16 -13.72 1.05
C ALA A 61 4.56 -12.25 1.23
N PHE A 62 5.49 -11.75 0.41
CA PHE A 62 5.88 -10.34 0.40
C PHE A 62 4.74 -9.41 -0.04
N GLN A 63 3.93 -9.80 -1.02
CA GLN A 63 2.74 -9.04 -1.44
C GLN A 63 1.64 -9.06 -0.39
N ALA A 64 1.39 -10.20 0.26
CA ALA A 64 0.47 -10.30 1.39
C ALA A 64 0.91 -9.40 2.57
N ALA A 65 2.20 -9.36 2.87
CA ALA A 65 2.73 -8.50 3.92
C ALA A 65 2.57 -6.98 3.61
N GLN A 66 2.58 -6.58 2.33
CA GLN A 66 2.27 -5.22 1.89
C GLN A 66 0.76 -4.92 1.87
N ALA A 67 -0.07 -5.93 1.61
CA ALA A 67 -1.51 -5.78 1.57
C ALA A 67 -2.09 -5.31 2.92
N VAL A 68 -1.54 -5.80 4.04
CA VAL A 68 -2.00 -5.44 5.39
C VAL A 68 -1.89 -3.92 5.67
N PRO A 69 -0.73 -3.26 5.56
CA PRO A 69 -0.64 -1.82 5.74
C PRO A 69 -1.39 -1.03 4.66
N ALA A 70 -1.49 -1.53 3.42
CA ALA A 70 -2.29 -0.88 2.38
C ALA A 70 -3.78 -0.85 2.71
N LEU A 71 -4.35 -1.96 3.18
CA LEU A 71 -5.75 -2.06 3.60
C LEU A 71 -6.04 -1.22 4.84
N ARG A 72 -5.13 -1.20 5.82
CA ARG A 72 -5.25 -0.34 7.01
C ARG A 72 -5.29 1.13 6.60
N TRP A 73 -4.38 1.55 5.72
CA TRP A 73 -4.34 2.91 5.23
C TRP A 73 -5.62 3.29 4.49
N LEU A 74 -6.10 2.42 3.59
CA LEU A 74 -7.35 2.65 2.88
C LEU A 74 -8.53 2.81 3.84
N ARG A 75 -8.66 1.90 4.82
CA ARG A 75 -9.71 1.97 5.85
C ARG A 75 -9.66 3.31 6.58
N ASP A 76 -8.49 3.70 7.08
CA ASP A 76 -8.35 4.94 7.84
C ASP A 76 -8.69 6.19 6.98
N ARG A 77 -8.62 6.08 5.65
CA ARG A 77 -8.95 7.15 4.70
C ARG A 77 -10.42 7.24 4.31
N ILE A 78 -11.17 6.16 4.45
CA ILE A 78 -12.60 6.11 4.09
C ILE A 78 -13.53 6.15 5.32
N GLY A 79 -12.98 5.99 6.53
CA GLY A 79 -13.74 5.93 7.78
C GLY A 79 -14.30 4.54 8.06
#